data_AF-A0A7Y5KCY3-F1
#
_entry.id   AF-A0A7Y5KCY3-F1
#
_cell.length_a   1.000
_cell.length_b   1.000
_cell.length_c   1.000
_cell.angle_alpha   90.00
_cell.angle_beta   90.00
_cell.angle_gamma   90.00
#
_symmetry.space_group_name_H-M   'P 1'
#
loop_
_entity.id
_entity.type
_entity.pdbx_description
1 polymer ?
#
loop_
_entity_poly.entity_id
_entity_poly.type
_entity_poly.pdbx_seq_one_letter_code
_entity_poly.pdbx_strand_id
1 'polypeptide(L)'
;MNKIRIIFLISVMLASLPRLSRAQHQTLGPGSCGLAQNNCHAKENAWWKDDAHKVTVDAFYDDPAAYEKIAKLAGVGADAMLKGNQTCMTCHGTIISGKEGREVEDGVSCESCHGPGSGYKDPHSEGDPKLGVQRPGYIKGLQLGMVELKNVDKRGMACVRCHFITDQKLISAGHPNGANFSYVSGIKKVAKHWRRTPAEADLNKAPFEKAMSAKGPVAQIVKVEAPPPAPMPTATPSAAPVVSEPAPDAIPVETPSPATAPITTLPPAQRTIRPSAPSRAEPMETNQSNATPLLLPPFPQVSDTTSVPQLLLLLKQRLDLLYEKTKGR
;
A
#
# COMPACT_ATOMS: atom_id res chain seq x y z
N MET A 1 -11.75 5.75 -78.89
CA MET A 1 -11.31 4.64 -78.02
C MET A 1 -10.24 5.17 -77.07
N ASN A 2 -10.61 5.73 -75.91
CA ASN A 2 -9.66 6.22 -74.91
C ASN A 2 -9.69 5.30 -73.68
N LYS A 3 -8.57 4.61 -73.44
CA LYS A 3 -8.38 3.72 -72.29
C LYS A 3 -8.00 4.55 -71.06
N ILE A 4 -8.89 4.66 -70.09
CA ILE A 4 -8.61 5.26 -68.78
C ILE A 4 -7.88 4.20 -67.94
N ARG A 5 -6.63 4.51 -67.56
CA ARG A 5 -5.84 3.72 -66.62
C ARG A 5 -6.23 4.10 -65.19
N ILE A 6 -6.87 3.19 -64.46
CA ILE A 6 -7.15 3.33 -63.03
C ILE A 6 -5.88 2.94 -62.26
N ILE A 7 -5.24 3.91 -61.62
CA ILE A 7 -4.11 3.69 -60.71
C ILE A 7 -4.70 3.51 -59.30
N PHE A 8 -4.52 2.32 -58.73
CA PHE A 8 -4.86 2.02 -57.34
C PHE A 8 -3.87 2.74 -56.40
N LEU A 9 -4.34 3.78 -55.71
CA LEU A 9 -3.63 4.38 -54.58
C LEU A 9 -3.86 3.50 -53.34
N ILE A 10 -2.91 2.61 -53.05
CA ILE A 10 -2.86 1.88 -51.78
C ILE A 10 -2.43 2.88 -50.71
N SER A 11 -3.42 3.40 -49.97
CA SER A 11 -3.18 4.22 -48.78
C SER A 11 -2.68 3.32 -47.65
N VAL A 12 -1.38 3.36 -47.39
CA VAL A 12 -0.76 2.69 -46.23
C VAL A 12 -1.15 3.48 -44.98
N MET A 13 -2.22 3.03 -44.31
CA MET A 13 -2.59 3.47 -42.96
C MET A 13 -1.51 2.99 -41.98
N LEU A 14 -0.57 3.88 -41.67
CA LEU A 14 0.42 3.70 -40.61
C LEU A 14 -0.31 3.66 -39.26
N ALA A 15 -0.66 2.46 -38.78
CA ALA A 15 -1.23 2.26 -37.46
C ALA A 15 -0.23 2.74 -36.40
N SER A 16 -0.55 3.84 -35.73
CA SER A 16 0.22 4.39 -34.61
C SER A 16 0.01 3.50 -33.39
N LEU A 17 0.89 2.52 -33.20
CA LEU A 17 0.93 1.72 -31.98
C LEU A 17 1.16 2.65 -30.77
N PRO A 18 0.37 2.53 -29.69
CA PRO A 18 0.59 3.31 -28.48
C PRO A 18 1.96 2.90 -27.90
N ARG A 19 2.89 3.86 -27.85
CA ARG A 19 4.13 3.67 -27.10
C ARG A 19 3.74 3.53 -25.63
N LEU A 20 3.82 2.32 -25.08
CA LEU A 20 3.83 2.09 -23.64
C LEU A 20 4.90 3.01 -23.06
N SER A 21 4.47 4.04 -22.34
CA SER A 21 5.34 5.00 -21.67
C SER A 21 6.07 4.26 -20.55
N ARG A 22 7.24 3.70 -20.85
CA ARG A 22 8.19 3.25 -19.83
C ARG A 22 8.48 4.47 -18.94
N ALA A 23 8.38 4.30 -17.62
CA ALA A 23 8.82 5.35 -16.70
C ALA A 23 10.20 5.84 -17.12
N GLN A 24 10.36 7.17 -17.26
CA GLN A 24 11.53 7.78 -17.88
C GLN A 24 12.85 7.37 -17.19
N HIS A 25 12.78 7.00 -15.90
CA HIS A 25 13.88 6.50 -15.08
C HIS A 25 13.45 5.28 -14.25
N GLN A 26 14.40 4.40 -13.95
CA GLN A 26 14.21 3.12 -13.28
C GLN A 26 14.83 3.11 -11.89
N THR A 27 14.16 2.45 -10.95
CA THR A 27 14.66 2.14 -9.61
C THR A 27 15.58 0.93 -9.72
N LEU A 28 16.83 1.06 -9.30
CA LEU A 28 17.87 0.05 -9.45
C LEU A 28 18.05 -0.82 -8.19
N GLY A 29 17.60 -0.35 -7.04
CA GLY A 29 17.83 -0.90 -5.72
C GLY A 29 19.07 -0.30 -5.03
N PRO A 30 19.20 -0.53 -3.71
CA PRO A 30 20.26 0.05 -2.88
C PRO A 30 21.68 -0.42 -3.30
N GLY A 31 21.77 -1.59 -3.94
CA GLY A 31 22.99 -2.10 -4.58
C GLY A 31 23.69 -1.08 -5.47
N SER A 32 22.90 -0.31 -6.21
CA SER A 32 23.37 0.68 -7.18
C SER A 32 23.99 1.92 -6.53
N CYS A 33 23.67 2.19 -5.26
CA CYS A 33 24.12 3.36 -4.53
C CYS A 33 25.45 3.15 -3.79
N GLY A 34 26.10 1.98 -3.92
CA GLY A 34 27.43 1.75 -3.35
C GLY A 34 27.56 0.57 -2.39
N LEU A 35 26.57 -0.35 -2.35
CA LEU A 35 26.74 -1.64 -1.66
C LEU A 35 27.62 -2.64 -2.44
N ALA A 36 28.02 -2.30 -3.68
CA ALA A 36 28.93 -3.08 -4.53
C ALA A 36 30.27 -2.34 -4.78
N GLN A 37 31.10 -2.86 -5.68
CA GLN A 37 32.54 -2.61 -5.90
C GLN A 37 33.04 -1.14 -5.96
N ASN A 38 32.16 -0.15 -6.05
CA ASN A 38 32.54 1.25 -6.34
C ASN A 38 32.47 2.18 -5.11
N ASN A 39 31.95 1.72 -3.97
CA ASN A 39 31.98 2.37 -2.65
C ASN A 39 31.62 3.88 -2.57
N CYS A 40 30.93 4.45 -3.57
CA CYS A 40 30.74 5.90 -3.68
C CYS A 40 30.00 6.53 -2.49
N HIS A 41 29.05 5.80 -1.92
CA HIS A 41 28.30 6.20 -0.71
C HIS A 41 28.48 5.19 0.43
N ALA A 42 29.73 4.78 0.69
CA ALA A 42 30.08 3.83 1.73
C ALA A 42 29.44 4.14 3.09
N LYS A 43 29.55 5.41 3.51
CA LYS A 43 29.14 5.89 4.83
C LYS A 43 27.63 5.94 4.95
N GLU A 44 26.96 6.43 3.92
CA GLU A 44 25.51 6.51 3.86
C GLU A 44 24.90 5.10 3.83
N ASN A 45 25.51 4.16 3.10
CA ASN A 45 25.09 2.76 3.11
C ASN A 45 25.32 2.07 4.47
N ALA A 46 26.44 2.34 5.14
CA ALA A 46 26.70 1.82 6.47
C ALA A 46 25.65 2.31 7.48
N TRP A 47 25.32 3.60 7.44
CA TRP A 47 24.23 4.15 8.26
C TRP A 47 22.87 3.52 7.95
N TRP A 48 22.53 3.37 6.66
CA TRP A 48 21.21 2.87 6.25
C TRP A 48 20.93 1.46 6.78
N LYS A 49 21.95 0.61 6.91
CA LYS A 49 21.79 -0.74 7.46
C LYS A 49 21.21 -0.76 8.88
N ASP A 50 21.46 0.30 9.66
CA ASP A 50 20.98 0.45 11.03
C ASP A 50 19.80 1.45 11.14
N ASP A 51 19.32 1.97 10.01
CA ASP A 51 18.21 2.92 9.99
C ASP A 51 16.85 2.21 9.97
N ALA A 52 15.85 2.82 10.61
CA ALA A 52 14.50 2.26 10.70
C ALA A 52 13.85 2.03 9.34
N HIS A 53 14.24 2.76 8.29
CA HIS A 53 13.74 2.55 6.94
C HIS A 53 14.19 1.21 6.33
N LYS A 54 15.35 0.65 6.72
CA LYS A 54 15.85 -0.61 6.14
C LYS A 54 14.98 -1.82 6.50
N VAL A 55 14.38 -1.78 7.69
CA VAL A 55 13.65 -2.89 8.33
C VAL A 55 12.14 -2.71 8.22
N THR A 56 11.65 -1.83 7.35
CA THR A 56 10.21 -1.59 7.19
C THR A 56 9.43 -2.80 6.67
N VAL A 57 10.11 -3.74 5.98
CA VAL A 57 9.53 -5.02 5.55
C VAL A 57 9.37 -5.97 6.75
N ASP A 58 10.21 -5.86 7.77
CA ASP A 58 10.23 -6.79 8.91
C ASP A 58 8.92 -6.73 9.72
N ALA A 59 8.24 -5.58 9.69
CA ALA A 59 6.92 -5.42 10.30
C ALA A 59 5.88 -6.47 9.83
N PHE A 60 5.97 -6.94 8.57
CA PHE A 60 5.06 -7.97 8.05
C PHE A 60 5.36 -9.37 8.61
N TYR A 61 6.56 -9.59 9.14
CA TYR A 61 6.98 -10.84 9.76
C TYR A 61 6.82 -10.80 11.29
N ASP A 62 6.94 -9.63 11.90
CA ASP A 62 6.82 -9.45 13.35
C ASP A 62 5.36 -9.57 13.85
N ASP A 63 4.39 -9.09 13.06
CA ASP A 63 2.95 -9.21 13.36
C ASP A 63 2.14 -9.58 12.11
N PRO A 64 2.31 -10.80 11.57
CA PRO A 64 1.67 -11.20 10.33
C PRO A 64 0.15 -11.12 10.41
N ALA A 65 -0.44 -11.45 11.58
CA ALA A 65 -1.89 -11.45 11.75
C ALA A 65 -2.50 -10.04 11.59
N ALA A 66 -1.85 -9.00 12.13
CA ALA A 66 -2.32 -7.63 11.97
C ALA A 66 -2.24 -7.15 10.51
N TYR A 67 -1.12 -7.40 9.83
CA TYR A 67 -0.92 -6.94 8.44
C TYR A 67 -1.73 -7.75 7.43
N GLU A 68 -1.95 -9.06 7.64
CA GLU A 68 -2.86 -9.86 6.82
C GLU A 68 -4.31 -9.37 6.93
N LYS A 69 -4.76 -8.99 8.13
CA LYS A 69 -6.07 -8.37 8.33
C LYS A 69 -6.17 -7.06 7.54
N ILE A 70 -5.16 -6.19 7.65
CA ILE A 70 -5.13 -4.93 6.91
C ILE A 70 -5.17 -5.19 5.40
N ALA A 71 -4.32 -6.09 4.90
CA ALA A 71 -4.24 -6.45 3.48
C ALA A 71 -5.60 -6.96 2.96
N LYS A 72 -6.23 -7.89 3.68
CA LYS A 72 -7.54 -8.44 3.31
C LYS A 72 -8.61 -7.37 3.22
N LEU A 73 -8.70 -6.48 4.21
CA LEU A 73 -9.66 -5.36 4.21
C LEU A 73 -9.33 -4.32 3.13
N ALA A 74 -8.05 -4.16 2.79
CA ALA A 74 -7.57 -3.38 1.66
C ALA A 74 -7.73 -4.09 0.30
N GLY A 75 -8.28 -5.31 0.26
CA GLY A 75 -8.50 -6.08 -0.98
C GLY A 75 -7.22 -6.64 -1.60
N VAL A 76 -6.17 -6.82 -0.82
CA VAL A 76 -4.90 -7.42 -1.20
C VAL A 76 -4.81 -8.82 -0.57
N GLY A 77 -4.42 -9.82 -1.35
CA GLY A 77 -4.16 -11.17 -0.82
C GLY A 77 -2.97 -11.17 0.14
N ALA A 78 -3.05 -11.97 1.21
CA ALA A 78 -1.97 -12.10 2.19
C ALA A 78 -0.63 -12.49 1.55
N ASP A 79 -0.66 -13.41 0.57
CA ASP A 79 0.50 -13.86 -0.21
C ASP A 79 1.04 -12.80 -1.19
N ALA A 80 0.26 -11.74 -1.43
CA ALA A 80 0.62 -10.70 -2.37
C ALA A 80 1.21 -9.47 -1.67
N MET A 81 0.95 -9.25 -0.38
CA MET A 81 1.25 -7.98 0.31
C MET A 81 2.70 -7.51 0.18
N LEU A 82 3.66 -8.45 0.10
CA LEU A 82 5.09 -8.19 -0.06
C LEU A 82 5.54 -7.98 -1.50
N LYS A 83 4.67 -8.20 -2.49
CA LYS A 83 5.02 -8.00 -3.90
C LYS A 83 5.10 -6.51 -4.20
N GLY A 84 6.12 -6.11 -4.97
CA GLY A 84 6.39 -4.70 -5.29
C GLY A 84 5.25 -3.99 -6.06
N ASN A 85 4.35 -4.73 -6.70
CA ASN A 85 3.17 -4.21 -7.37
C ASN A 85 1.98 -3.97 -6.44
N GLN A 86 2.11 -4.28 -5.15
CA GLN A 86 1.10 -3.95 -4.14
C GLN A 86 1.34 -2.59 -3.51
N THR A 87 0.24 -1.94 -3.11
CA THR A 87 0.28 -0.62 -2.47
C THR A 87 1.10 -0.60 -1.17
N CYS A 88 1.17 -1.72 -0.45
CA CYS A 88 1.91 -1.85 0.81
C CYS A 88 3.40 -1.51 0.61
N MET A 89 3.99 -2.02 -0.48
CA MET A 89 5.42 -1.87 -0.74
C MET A 89 5.83 -0.47 -1.19
N THR A 90 4.88 0.43 -1.49
CA THR A 90 5.18 1.84 -1.83
C THR A 90 5.78 2.62 -0.66
N CYS A 91 5.52 2.16 0.58
CA CYS A 91 6.00 2.75 1.82
C CYS A 91 6.79 1.80 2.70
N HIS A 92 6.71 0.49 2.46
CA HIS A 92 7.46 -0.50 3.23
C HIS A 92 8.65 -1.10 2.50
N GLY A 93 8.84 -0.84 1.21
CA GLY A 93 9.90 -1.47 0.45
C GLY A 93 10.52 -0.59 -0.63
N THR A 94 11.58 -1.12 -1.25
CA THR A 94 12.17 -0.59 -2.47
C THR A 94 11.75 -1.43 -3.67
N ILE A 95 10.85 -0.88 -4.48
CA ILE A 95 10.33 -1.55 -5.67
C ILE A 95 11.33 -1.38 -6.82
N ILE A 96 12.06 -2.45 -7.15
CA ILE A 96 13.02 -2.46 -8.26
C ILE A 96 12.26 -2.55 -9.59
N SER A 97 12.59 -1.67 -10.54
CA SER A 97 11.92 -1.65 -11.84
C SER A 97 12.13 -2.95 -12.61
N GLY A 98 11.05 -3.48 -13.18
CA GLY A 98 11.04 -4.78 -13.86
C GLY A 98 10.99 -5.98 -12.92
N LYS A 99 10.88 -5.76 -11.61
CA LYS A 99 10.71 -6.79 -10.57
C LYS A 99 9.48 -6.55 -9.70
N GLU A 100 8.54 -5.73 -10.15
CA GLU A 100 7.35 -5.33 -9.38
C GLU A 100 6.49 -6.55 -8.98
N GLY A 101 6.43 -7.60 -9.80
CA GLY A 101 5.71 -8.82 -9.46
C GLY A 101 6.38 -9.72 -8.42
N ARG A 102 7.59 -9.39 -7.96
CA ARG A 102 8.37 -10.17 -6.99
C ARG A 102 8.21 -9.60 -5.58
N GLU A 103 8.44 -10.45 -4.59
CA GLU A 103 8.57 -10.03 -3.20
C GLU A 103 9.73 -9.03 -3.05
N VAL A 104 9.49 -8.02 -2.24
CA VAL A 104 10.43 -6.94 -1.93
C VAL A 104 11.15 -7.29 -0.64
N GLU A 105 12.45 -7.55 -0.75
CA GLU A 105 13.31 -7.91 0.40
C GLU A 105 13.96 -6.69 1.05
N ASP A 106 14.15 -5.63 0.28
CA ASP A 106 14.73 -4.40 0.76
C ASP A 106 13.63 -3.45 1.25
N GLY A 107 13.72 -3.04 2.52
CA GLY A 107 12.95 -1.93 3.05
C GLY A 107 13.16 -0.62 2.28
N VAL A 108 12.60 0.45 2.79
CA VAL A 108 12.76 1.79 2.22
C VAL A 108 14.26 2.13 2.15
N SER A 109 14.74 2.42 0.94
CA SER A 109 16.17 2.64 0.67
C SER A 109 16.44 3.99 -0.01
N CYS A 110 17.63 4.13 -0.58
CA CYS A 110 18.16 5.37 -1.15
C CYS A 110 17.18 6.02 -2.14
N GLU A 111 16.69 5.25 -3.11
CA GLU A 111 15.86 5.74 -4.21
C GLU A 111 14.44 6.10 -3.78
N SER A 112 13.98 5.64 -2.61
CA SER A 112 12.68 6.04 -2.06
C SER A 112 12.63 7.52 -1.70
N CYS A 113 13.77 8.10 -1.32
CA CYS A 113 13.92 9.54 -1.04
C CYS A 113 14.61 10.28 -2.19
N HIS A 114 15.67 9.70 -2.79
CA HIS A 114 16.48 10.36 -3.81
C HIS A 114 15.92 10.24 -5.24
N GLY A 115 14.91 9.40 -5.46
CA GLY A 115 14.30 9.14 -6.77
C GLY A 115 14.92 7.95 -7.51
N PRO A 116 14.36 7.55 -8.66
CA PRO A 116 14.85 6.43 -9.45
C PRO A 116 16.24 6.74 -10.05
N GLY A 117 17.24 5.94 -9.70
CA GLY A 117 18.65 6.25 -9.92
C GLY A 117 19.15 6.03 -11.34
N SER A 118 18.43 5.32 -12.21
CA SER A 118 18.98 4.92 -13.51
C SER A 118 19.38 6.07 -14.42
N GLY A 119 18.75 7.25 -14.28
CA GLY A 119 19.07 8.43 -15.06
C GLY A 119 20.29 9.17 -14.53
N TYR A 120 20.42 9.31 -13.21
CA TYR A 120 21.40 10.21 -12.61
C TYR A 120 22.57 9.51 -11.91
N LYS A 121 22.53 8.19 -11.72
CA LYS A 121 23.55 7.43 -10.99
C LYS A 121 24.98 7.78 -11.40
N ASP A 122 25.26 7.86 -12.69
CA ASP A 122 26.59 8.18 -13.18
C ASP A 122 26.83 9.71 -13.23
N PRO A 123 25.95 10.52 -13.85
CA PRO A 123 26.25 11.94 -14.04
C PRO A 123 26.10 12.81 -12.77
N HIS A 124 25.42 12.35 -11.71
CA HIS A 124 25.12 13.23 -10.56
C HIS A 124 26.36 13.78 -9.83
N SER A 125 27.50 13.12 -10.02
CA SER A 125 28.79 13.47 -9.41
C SER A 125 29.67 14.37 -10.28
N GLU A 126 29.33 14.57 -11.56
CA GLU A 126 30.12 15.34 -12.54
C GLU A 126 30.36 16.79 -12.08
N GLY A 127 31.60 17.27 -12.24
CA GLY A 127 32.01 18.64 -11.91
C GLY A 127 32.54 18.84 -10.49
N ASP A 128 33.01 20.05 -10.18
CA ASP A 128 33.65 20.37 -8.91
C ASP A 128 32.64 20.31 -7.73
N PRO A 129 32.87 19.44 -6.72
CA PRO A 129 32.04 19.38 -5.50
C PRO A 129 31.88 20.71 -4.76
N LYS A 130 32.84 21.63 -4.87
CA LYS A 130 32.79 22.96 -4.22
C LYS A 130 31.63 23.82 -4.73
N LEU A 131 31.13 23.55 -5.94
CA LEU A 131 29.99 24.26 -6.52
C LEU A 131 28.65 23.88 -5.87
N GLY A 132 28.60 22.82 -5.05
CA GLY A 132 27.41 22.45 -4.30
C GLY A 132 26.20 22.21 -5.21
N VAL A 133 25.14 23.02 -5.04
CA VAL A 133 23.92 22.93 -5.87
C VAL A 133 24.08 23.49 -7.28
N GLN A 134 25.13 24.27 -7.53
CA GLN A 134 25.44 24.79 -8.86
C GLN A 134 26.31 23.82 -9.67
N ARG A 135 26.70 22.69 -9.08
CA ARG A 135 27.52 21.67 -9.75
C ARG A 135 26.76 21.12 -10.98
N PRO A 136 27.39 21.05 -12.17
CA PRO A 136 26.73 20.55 -13.38
C PRO A 136 26.08 19.17 -13.21
N GLY A 137 26.78 18.23 -12.58
CA GLY A 137 26.24 16.90 -12.29
C GLY A 137 25.00 16.94 -11.38
N TYR A 138 24.96 17.85 -10.40
CA TYR A 138 23.78 17.99 -9.54
C TYR A 138 22.55 18.45 -10.36
N ILE A 139 22.72 19.50 -11.17
CA ILE A 139 21.65 20.06 -12.01
C ILE A 139 21.17 19.01 -13.02
N LYS A 140 22.10 18.34 -13.70
CA LYS A 140 21.80 17.24 -14.64
C LYS A 140 21.09 16.09 -13.94
N GLY A 141 21.49 15.75 -12.71
CA GLY A 141 20.81 14.74 -11.92
C GLY A 141 19.34 15.07 -11.64
N LEU A 142 19.04 16.33 -11.30
CA LEU A 142 17.65 16.79 -11.10
C LEU A 142 16.82 16.64 -12.38
N GLN A 143 17.40 16.95 -13.55
CA GLN A 143 16.76 16.77 -14.85
C GLN A 143 16.53 15.29 -15.20
N LEU A 144 17.28 14.38 -14.58
CA LEU A 144 17.26 12.94 -14.80
C LEU A 144 16.58 12.18 -13.66
N GLY A 145 15.67 12.84 -12.93
CA GLY A 145 14.79 12.19 -11.94
C GLY A 145 15.30 12.19 -10.50
N MET A 146 16.43 12.84 -10.19
CA MET A 146 16.88 13.01 -8.81
C MET A 146 15.95 13.97 -8.07
N VAL A 147 15.51 13.59 -6.87
CA VAL A 147 14.70 14.44 -6.01
C VAL A 147 15.57 15.52 -5.38
N GLU A 148 15.14 16.78 -5.46
CA GLU A 148 15.83 17.95 -4.92
C GLU A 148 15.73 18.03 -3.38
N LEU A 149 16.26 17.05 -2.63
CA LEU A 149 16.11 16.98 -1.17
C LEU A 149 16.81 18.12 -0.41
N LYS A 150 17.63 18.94 -1.06
CA LYS A 150 18.17 20.18 -0.47
C LYS A 150 17.09 21.27 -0.36
N ASN A 151 16.06 21.21 -1.19
CA ASN A 151 14.86 22.03 -1.07
C ASN A 151 13.94 21.42 0.00
N VAL A 152 13.65 22.18 1.06
CA VAL A 152 12.91 21.69 2.22
C VAL A 152 11.45 21.38 1.92
N ASP A 153 10.82 22.07 0.96
CA ASP A 153 9.47 21.74 0.47
C ASP A 153 9.47 20.37 -0.22
N LYS A 154 10.44 20.13 -1.12
CA LYS A 154 10.59 18.85 -1.83
C LYS A 154 10.90 17.71 -0.87
N ARG A 155 11.73 17.96 0.14
CA ARG A 155 12.01 16.99 1.22
C ARG A 155 10.77 16.68 2.05
N GLY A 156 10.00 17.70 2.45
CA GLY A 156 8.75 17.51 3.18
C GLY A 156 7.77 16.60 2.44
N MET A 157 7.60 16.83 1.14
CA MET A 157 6.77 15.97 0.27
C MET A 157 7.26 14.52 0.21
N ALA A 158 8.58 14.30 0.14
CA ALA A 158 9.15 12.94 0.16
C ALA A 158 8.79 12.20 1.46
N CYS A 159 8.89 12.86 2.63
CA CYS A 159 8.55 12.26 3.92
C CYS A 159 7.05 11.99 4.07
N VAL A 160 6.21 12.98 3.70
CA VAL A 160 4.74 12.91 3.82
C VAL A 160 4.14 11.81 2.95
N ARG A 161 4.84 11.34 1.91
CA ARG A 161 4.38 10.20 1.08
C ARG A 161 3.95 9.01 1.93
N CYS A 162 4.70 8.72 3.00
CA CYS A 162 4.50 7.55 3.85
C CYS A 162 4.24 7.86 5.32
N HIS A 163 4.80 8.95 5.85
CA HIS A 163 4.61 9.31 7.26
C HIS A 163 3.28 10.03 7.54
N PHE A 164 2.47 10.26 6.51
CA PHE A 164 1.11 10.76 6.65
C PHE A 164 0.22 10.11 5.58
N ILE A 165 -0.63 9.19 6.03
CA ILE A 165 -1.53 8.40 5.18
C ILE A 165 -2.94 8.93 5.35
N THR A 166 -3.58 9.28 4.23
CA THR A 166 -4.96 9.77 4.17
C THR A 166 -5.92 8.78 3.49
N ASP A 167 -5.38 7.66 2.98
CA ASP A 167 -6.15 6.60 2.35
C ASP A 167 -7.12 5.97 3.36
N GLN A 168 -8.41 6.22 3.18
CA GLN A 168 -9.44 5.78 4.09
C GLN A 168 -9.61 4.26 4.12
N LYS A 169 -9.30 3.56 3.02
CA LYS A 169 -9.37 2.10 2.97
C LYS A 169 -8.31 1.50 3.89
N LEU A 170 -7.08 2.01 3.82
CA LEU A 170 -5.99 1.58 4.69
C LEU A 170 -6.27 1.93 6.15
N ILE A 171 -6.69 3.16 6.44
CA ILE A 171 -6.98 3.61 7.81
C ILE A 171 -8.12 2.81 8.42
N SER A 172 -9.22 2.61 7.69
CA SER A 172 -10.36 1.79 8.14
C SER A 172 -9.99 0.32 8.35
N ALA A 173 -8.98 -0.17 7.63
CA ALA A 173 -8.44 -1.51 7.80
C ALA A 173 -7.56 -1.65 9.05
N GLY A 174 -7.23 -0.55 9.73
CA GLY A 174 -6.40 -0.52 10.93
C GLY A 174 -4.96 -0.03 10.70
N HIS A 175 -4.63 0.41 9.48
CA HIS A 175 -3.31 0.98 9.20
C HIS A 175 -3.13 2.32 9.92
N PRO A 176 -1.96 2.58 10.57
CA PRO A 176 -1.70 3.86 11.21
C PRO A 176 -1.69 5.01 10.18
N ASN A 177 -2.27 6.15 10.54
CA ASN A 177 -2.31 7.33 9.65
C ASN A 177 -1.06 8.22 9.76
N GLY A 178 -0.18 7.96 10.73
CA GLY A 178 1.02 8.76 10.98
C GLY A 178 0.82 10.01 11.85
N ALA A 179 -0.34 10.18 12.52
CA ALA A 179 -0.63 11.34 13.37
C ALA A 179 0.41 11.57 14.49
N ASN A 180 1.07 10.52 14.95
CA ASN A 180 2.10 10.58 16.00
C ASN A 180 3.52 10.73 15.46
N PHE A 181 3.70 10.90 14.14
CA PHE A 181 5.02 11.05 13.55
C PHE A 181 5.65 12.41 13.91
N SER A 182 6.87 12.38 14.47
CA SER A 182 7.65 13.58 14.77
C SER A 182 8.64 13.88 13.64
N TYR A 183 8.34 14.88 12.81
CA TYR A 183 9.22 15.33 11.73
C TYR A 183 10.64 15.67 12.22
N VAL A 184 10.75 16.48 13.28
CA VAL A 184 12.04 16.91 13.84
C VAL A 184 12.87 15.71 14.31
N SER A 185 12.24 14.75 15.00
CA SER A 185 12.93 13.54 15.45
C SER A 185 13.36 12.66 14.28
N GLY A 186 12.51 12.54 13.26
CA GLY A 186 12.81 11.85 12.01
C GLY A 186 14.02 12.47 11.31
N ILE A 187 14.04 13.79 11.12
CA ILE A 187 15.17 14.50 10.50
C ILE A 187 16.45 14.31 11.31
N LYS A 188 16.42 14.36 12.64
CA LYS A 188 17.62 14.11 13.46
C LYS A 188 18.19 12.70 13.26
N LYS A 189 17.35 11.69 13.04
CA LYS A 189 17.79 10.32 12.72
C LYS A 189 18.37 10.24 11.31
N VAL A 190 17.64 10.78 10.33
CA VAL A 190 18.03 10.79 8.92
C VAL A 190 19.33 11.58 8.70
N ALA A 191 19.50 12.73 9.35
CA ALA A 191 20.65 13.61 9.17
C ALA A 191 22.00 12.96 9.53
N LYS A 192 22.01 11.81 10.21
CA LYS A 192 23.23 11.04 10.48
C LYS A 192 23.93 10.54 9.21
N HIS A 193 23.23 10.43 8.07
CA HIS A 193 23.85 10.12 6.78
C HIS A 193 24.36 11.35 6.02
N TRP A 194 24.10 12.57 6.51
CA TRP A 194 24.59 13.78 5.86
C TRP A 194 26.04 14.05 6.24
N ARG A 195 26.75 14.76 5.36
CA ARG A 195 28.12 15.23 5.62
C ARG A 195 28.18 16.48 6.51
N ARG A 196 27.05 16.88 7.08
CA ARG A 196 26.89 18.06 7.94
C ARG A 196 25.83 17.78 9.00
N THR A 197 25.89 18.51 10.09
CA THR A 197 24.79 18.55 11.06
C THR A 197 23.56 19.21 10.43
N PRO A 198 22.34 18.83 10.88
CA PRO A 198 21.13 19.51 10.46
C PRO A 198 21.15 20.96 10.95
N ALA A 199 20.87 21.90 10.04
CA ALA A 199 20.67 23.30 10.35
C ALA A 199 19.24 23.54 10.83
N GLU A 200 18.97 24.72 11.39
CA GLU A 200 17.63 25.11 11.84
C GLU A 200 16.56 24.95 10.75
N ALA A 201 16.90 25.34 9.52
CA ALA A 201 16.01 25.17 8.36
C ALA A 201 15.64 23.71 8.06
N ASP A 202 16.51 22.74 8.37
CA ASP A 202 16.19 21.32 8.20
C ASP A 202 15.21 20.82 9.26
N LEU A 203 15.17 21.47 10.44
CA LEU A 203 14.30 21.13 11.55
C LEU A 203 12.96 21.90 11.51
N ASN A 204 12.81 22.84 10.58
CA ASN A 204 11.57 23.56 10.37
C ASN A 204 10.48 22.59 9.86
N LYS A 205 9.40 22.46 10.63
CA LYS A 205 8.26 21.60 10.32
C LYS A 205 7.31 22.18 9.27
N ALA A 206 7.36 23.48 8.99
CA ALA A 206 6.40 24.14 8.09
C ALA A 206 6.32 23.50 6.69
N PRO A 207 7.43 23.09 6.03
CA PRO A 207 7.35 22.40 4.74
C PRO A 207 6.66 21.02 4.83
N PHE A 208 6.86 20.30 5.93
CA PHE A 208 6.19 19.03 6.20
C PHE A 208 4.69 19.24 6.46
N GLU A 209 4.32 20.21 7.29
CA GLU A 209 2.92 20.58 7.58
C GLU A 209 2.18 21.06 6.32
N LYS A 210 2.85 21.83 5.46
CA LYS A 210 2.35 22.22 4.14
C LYS A 210 2.11 21.02 3.24
N ALA A 211 3.05 20.06 3.20
CA ALA A 211 2.87 18.84 2.43
C ALA A 211 1.74 17.95 2.98
N MET A 212 1.56 17.87 4.31
CA MET A 212 0.41 17.19 4.92
C MET A 212 -0.90 17.87 4.54
N SER A 213 -0.95 19.20 4.61
CA SER A 213 -2.13 19.99 4.23
C SER A 213 -2.50 19.77 2.77
N ALA A 214 -1.51 19.67 1.87
CA ALA A 214 -1.72 19.37 0.46
C ALA A 214 -2.27 17.95 0.21
N LYS A 215 -1.99 16.98 1.08
CA LYS A 215 -2.60 15.64 1.06
C LYS A 215 -4.06 15.62 1.53
N GLY A 216 -4.52 16.67 2.20
CA GLY A 216 -5.85 16.77 2.78
C GLY A 216 -5.96 16.14 4.17
N PRO A 217 -7.12 16.27 4.83
CA PRO A 217 -7.32 15.75 6.18
C PRO A 217 -7.37 14.22 6.18
N VAL A 218 -6.93 13.62 7.29
CA VAL A 218 -7.34 12.24 7.63
C VAL A 218 -8.81 12.34 8.02
N ALA A 219 -9.71 11.78 7.22
CA ALA A 219 -11.13 11.77 7.61
C ALA A 219 -11.26 11.02 8.93
N GLN A 220 -11.75 11.69 9.97
CA GLN A 220 -12.03 11.05 11.23
C GLN A 220 -13.33 10.28 11.08
N ILE A 221 -13.25 8.96 11.19
CA ILE A 221 -14.45 8.15 11.46
C ILE A 221 -14.77 8.39 12.93
N VAL A 222 -15.65 9.36 13.20
CA VAL A 222 -16.12 9.62 14.55
C VAL A 222 -16.89 8.38 15.00
N LYS A 223 -16.32 7.61 15.93
CA LYS A 223 -17.07 6.61 16.66
C LYS A 223 -18.06 7.37 17.54
N VAL A 224 -19.33 7.38 17.16
CA VAL A 224 -20.39 7.89 18.03
C VAL A 224 -20.50 6.90 19.19
N GLU A 225 -20.16 7.34 20.40
CA GLU A 225 -20.34 6.53 21.60
C GLU A 225 -21.86 6.39 21.84
N ALA A 226 -22.35 5.15 21.91
CA ALA A 226 -23.77 4.90 22.09
C ALA A 226 -24.24 5.44 23.46
N PRO A 227 -25.45 6.04 23.54
CA PRO A 227 -26.03 6.42 24.82
C PRO A 227 -26.21 5.18 25.71
N PRO A 228 -26.10 5.31 27.04
CA PRO A 228 -26.36 4.19 27.93
C PRO A 228 -27.78 3.64 27.70
N PRO A 229 -27.95 2.31 27.73
CA PRO A 229 -29.21 1.68 27.40
C PRO A 229 -30.32 2.18 28.31
N ALA A 230 -31.47 2.51 27.72
CA ALA A 230 -32.66 2.89 28.47
C ALA A 230 -33.07 1.75 29.43
N PRO A 231 -33.56 2.06 30.65
CA PRO A 231 -34.02 1.04 31.57
C PRO A 231 -35.14 0.22 30.92
N MET A 232 -35.00 -1.11 30.95
CA MET A 232 -35.97 -2.01 30.34
C MET A 232 -37.36 -1.86 31.01
N PRO A 233 -38.45 -1.88 30.24
CA PRO A 233 -39.78 -1.94 30.82
C PRO A 233 -39.97 -3.28 31.54
N THR A 234 -40.50 -3.23 32.76
CA THR A 234 -40.86 -4.40 33.57
C THR A 234 -41.83 -5.29 32.82
N ALA A 235 -41.44 -6.53 32.56
CA ALA A 235 -42.30 -7.53 31.93
C ALA A 235 -43.46 -7.89 32.86
N THR A 236 -44.68 -7.74 32.37
CA THR A 236 -45.89 -8.30 32.99
C THR A 236 -45.85 -9.83 32.91
N PRO A 237 -46.23 -10.60 33.94
CA PRO A 237 -46.12 -12.05 33.90
C PRO A 237 -47.12 -12.65 32.90
N SER A 238 -46.61 -13.36 31.90
CA SER A 238 -47.43 -14.22 31.04
C SER A 238 -47.59 -15.59 31.69
N ALA A 239 -48.83 -16.08 31.72
CA ALA A 239 -49.25 -17.31 32.39
C ALA A 239 -48.46 -18.56 31.94
N ALA A 240 -48.22 -19.46 32.91
CA ALA A 240 -47.50 -20.71 32.75
C ALA A 240 -48.24 -21.74 31.89
N PRO A 241 -47.54 -22.55 31.06
CA PRO A 241 -48.14 -23.74 30.47
C PRO A 241 -48.10 -24.92 31.44
N VAL A 242 -49.16 -25.71 31.37
CA VAL A 242 -49.49 -26.87 32.20
C VAL A 242 -48.51 -28.02 31.96
N VAL A 243 -48.11 -28.67 33.06
CA VAL A 243 -47.23 -29.85 33.14
C VAL A 243 -48.01 -31.12 32.74
N SER A 244 -47.40 -31.98 31.92
CA SER A 244 -47.80 -33.38 31.77
C SER A 244 -46.62 -34.31 32.09
N GLU A 245 -46.90 -35.34 32.90
CA GLU A 245 -45.99 -36.28 33.58
C GLU A 245 -45.13 -37.20 32.69
N PRO A 246 -44.10 -37.87 33.27
CA PRO A 246 -43.03 -38.58 32.56
C PRO A 246 -43.25 -40.11 32.46
N ALA A 247 -42.45 -40.76 31.59
CA ALA A 247 -42.26 -42.21 31.55
C ALA A 247 -40.76 -42.57 31.56
N PRO A 248 -40.35 -43.78 32.00
CA PRO A 248 -39.12 -43.97 32.78
C PRO A 248 -37.92 -44.58 32.04
N ASP A 249 -36.75 -44.30 32.64
CA ASP A 249 -35.45 -45.00 32.71
C ASP A 249 -34.87 -45.78 31.51
N ALA A 250 -33.68 -45.34 31.09
CA ALA A 250 -32.63 -46.21 30.54
C ALA A 250 -31.21 -45.67 30.82
N ILE A 251 -30.57 -46.32 31.81
CA ILE A 251 -29.16 -46.75 31.98
C ILE A 251 -28.00 -45.81 31.54
N PRO A 252 -27.00 -45.55 32.43
CA PRO A 252 -25.81 -44.75 32.12
C PRO A 252 -24.70 -45.58 31.44
N VAL A 253 -24.04 -44.98 30.44
CA VAL A 253 -22.82 -45.54 29.82
C VAL A 253 -21.64 -44.62 30.11
N GLU A 254 -20.60 -45.20 30.70
CA GLU A 254 -19.32 -44.61 31.05
C GLU A 254 -18.54 -44.07 29.84
N THR A 255 -17.82 -42.98 30.09
CA THR A 255 -16.70 -42.49 29.28
C THR A 255 -15.51 -43.45 29.34
N PRO A 256 -14.65 -43.45 28.31
CA PRO A 256 -13.24 -43.23 28.59
C PRO A 256 -12.59 -42.16 27.70
N SER A 257 -11.76 -41.37 28.38
CA SER A 257 -10.74 -40.48 27.85
C SER A 257 -9.77 -41.18 26.89
N PRO A 258 -9.24 -40.52 25.84
CA PRO A 258 -7.97 -40.91 25.24
C PRO A 258 -6.83 -40.00 25.68
N ALA A 259 -5.76 -40.69 26.05
CA ALA A 259 -4.47 -40.23 26.48
C ALA A 259 -3.73 -39.33 25.48
N THR A 260 -2.91 -38.48 26.07
CA THR A 260 -1.76 -37.77 25.49
C THR A 260 -0.80 -38.73 24.78
N ALA A 261 -0.39 -38.39 23.56
CA ALA A 261 0.70 -39.04 22.85
C ALA A 261 1.67 -37.97 22.28
N PRO A 262 2.97 -38.31 22.11
CA PRO A 262 4.07 -37.35 22.23
C PRO A 262 4.40 -36.56 20.96
N ILE A 263 4.95 -35.37 21.21
CA ILE A 263 5.58 -34.48 20.23
C ILE A 263 6.75 -35.22 19.58
N THR A 264 6.64 -35.48 18.27
CA THR A 264 7.76 -35.94 17.44
C THR A 264 8.33 -34.74 16.70
N THR A 265 9.60 -34.44 16.97
CA THR A 265 10.40 -33.41 16.29
C THR A 265 10.69 -33.83 14.85
N LEU A 266 10.28 -33.02 13.88
CA LEU A 266 10.68 -33.17 12.47
C LEU A 266 12.01 -32.43 12.19
N PRO A 267 12.99 -33.05 11.52
CA PRO A 267 14.22 -32.39 11.07
C PRO A 267 13.96 -31.48 9.83
N PRO A 268 14.85 -30.50 9.57
CA PRO A 268 14.61 -29.46 8.56
C PRO A 268 14.60 -30.01 7.13
N ALA A 269 13.55 -29.64 6.38
CA ALA A 269 13.38 -30.02 4.99
C ALA A 269 14.44 -29.36 4.09
N GLN A 270 15.17 -30.19 3.35
CA GLN A 270 16.10 -29.79 2.31
C GLN A 270 15.36 -29.21 1.10
N ARG A 271 15.93 -28.12 0.59
CA ARG A 271 15.49 -27.33 -0.55
C ARG A 271 15.57 -28.16 -1.84
N THR A 272 14.43 -28.63 -2.36
CA THR A 272 14.36 -29.23 -3.69
C THR A 272 13.93 -28.19 -4.73
N ILE A 273 14.73 -28.08 -5.77
CA ILE A 273 14.52 -27.21 -6.93
C ILE A 273 13.39 -27.81 -7.77
N ARG A 274 12.32 -27.03 -8.00
CA ARG A 274 11.20 -27.45 -8.86
C ARG A 274 11.40 -26.90 -10.30
N PRO A 275 11.19 -27.71 -11.35
CA PRO A 275 11.31 -27.27 -12.74
C PRO A 275 10.11 -26.40 -13.18
N SER A 276 10.39 -25.55 -14.16
CA SER A 276 9.57 -24.50 -14.76
C SER A 276 8.16 -24.94 -15.22
N ALA A 277 7.17 -24.07 -14.99
CA ALA A 277 5.82 -24.17 -15.56
C ALA A 277 5.66 -23.28 -16.82
N PRO A 278 4.75 -23.60 -17.76
CA PRO A 278 4.68 -22.96 -19.07
C PRO A 278 3.76 -21.73 -19.17
N SER A 279 4.12 -20.88 -20.14
CA SER A 279 3.35 -19.93 -20.97
C SER A 279 2.17 -19.12 -20.41
N ARG A 280 2.46 -17.81 -20.24
CA ARG A 280 1.69 -16.62 -20.69
C ARG A 280 0.16 -16.67 -20.56
N ALA A 281 -0.34 -16.15 -19.43
CA ALA A 281 -1.67 -15.57 -19.36
C ALA A 281 -1.67 -14.18 -20.06
N GLU A 282 -2.67 -13.93 -20.89
CA GLU A 282 -2.86 -12.65 -21.59
C GLU A 282 -3.23 -11.50 -20.61
N PRO A 283 -2.90 -10.24 -20.94
CA PRO A 283 -3.23 -9.11 -20.07
C PRO A 283 -4.72 -8.78 -20.16
N MET A 284 -5.39 -8.75 -19.02
CA MET A 284 -6.75 -8.25 -18.88
C MET A 284 -6.73 -6.73 -19.08
N GLU A 285 -7.30 -6.24 -20.19
CA GLU A 285 -7.50 -4.81 -20.44
C GLU A 285 -8.37 -4.18 -19.36
N THR A 286 -7.88 -3.12 -18.72
CA THR A 286 -8.70 -2.27 -17.87
C THR A 286 -9.47 -1.30 -18.76
N ASN A 287 -10.70 -1.69 -19.10
CA ASN A 287 -11.64 -0.84 -19.83
C ASN A 287 -12.08 0.31 -18.91
N GLN A 288 -11.34 1.42 -18.92
CA GLN A 288 -11.83 2.70 -18.40
C GLN A 288 -12.86 3.24 -19.39
N SER A 289 -14.09 2.74 -19.29
CA SER A 289 -15.20 3.32 -20.04
C SER A 289 -15.49 4.73 -19.48
N ASN A 290 -15.80 5.66 -20.38
CA ASN A 290 -16.36 6.98 -20.10
C ASN A 290 -17.74 6.82 -19.42
N ALA A 291 -17.78 6.33 -18.18
CA ALA A 291 -19.00 6.12 -17.45
C ALA A 291 -19.50 7.45 -16.89
N THR A 292 -20.62 7.94 -17.42
CA THR A 292 -21.39 9.03 -16.81
C THR A 292 -21.67 8.69 -15.35
N PRO A 293 -21.40 9.59 -14.38
CA PRO A 293 -21.57 9.32 -12.96
C PRO A 293 -22.96 8.75 -12.67
N LEU A 294 -23.01 7.61 -11.99
CA LEU A 294 -24.25 6.98 -11.61
C LEU A 294 -24.90 7.79 -10.47
N LEU A 295 -25.90 8.60 -10.80
CA LEU A 295 -26.61 9.39 -9.81
C LEU A 295 -27.60 8.49 -9.04
N LEU A 296 -27.32 8.30 -7.75
CA LEU A 296 -28.19 7.57 -6.83
C LEU A 296 -28.76 8.52 -5.77
N PRO A 297 -29.95 8.23 -5.23
CA PRO A 297 -30.46 8.99 -4.08
C PRO A 297 -29.50 8.86 -2.88
N PRO A 298 -29.55 9.78 -1.91
CA PRO A 298 -28.80 9.64 -0.66
C PRO A 298 -29.05 8.29 0.00
N PHE A 299 -28.03 7.73 0.64
CA PHE A 299 -28.21 6.50 1.41
C PHE A 299 -29.14 6.79 2.60
N PRO A 300 -30.12 5.93 2.91
CA PRO A 300 -31.01 6.14 4.05
C PRO A 300 -30.22 6.33 5.35
N GLN A 301 -30.67 7.26 6.19
CA GLN A 301 -30.05 7.48 7.49
C GLN A 301 -30.18 6.22 8.35
N VAL A 302 -29.05 5.73 8.83
CA VAL A 302 -28.97 4.58 9.73
C VAL A 302 -28.80 5.12 11.15
N SER A 303 -29.61 4.62 12.07
CA SER A 303 -29.56 4.97 13.49
C SER A 303 -28.93 3.83 14.30
N ASP A 304 -28.49 4.12 15.52
CA ASP A 304 -27.93 3.10 16.42
C ASP A 304 -28.96 2.06 16.90
N THR A 305 -30.26 2.31 16.67
CA THR A 305 -31.36 1.36 16.91
C THR A 305 -31.67 0.47 15.71
N THR A 306 -30.98 0.66 14.58
CA THR A 306 -31.21 -0.13 13.37
C THR A 306 -30.66 -1.54 13.58
N SER A 307 -31.56 -2.51 13.68
CA SER A 307 -31.22 -3.92 13.83
C SER A 307 -30.42 -4.46 12.64
N VAL A 308 -29.66 -5.54 12.86
CA VAL A 308 -28.90 -6.22 11.79
C VAL A 308 -29.79 -6.58 10.58
N PRO A 309 -31.01 -7.13 10.74
CA PRO A 309 -31.92 -7.35 9.61
C PRO A 309 -32.27 -6.08 8.84
N GLN A 310 -32.47 -4.95 9.52
CA GLN A 310 -32.76 -3.68 8.87
C GLN A 310 -31.53 -3.14 8.12
N LEU A 311 -30.33 -3.28 8.67
CA LEU A 311 -29.09 -2.93 7.98
C LEU A 311 -28.89 -3.75 6.71
N LEU A 312 -29.08 -5.07 6.81
CA LEU A 312 -28.98 -5.97 5.67
C LEU A 312 -30.03 -5.64 4.60
N LEU A 313 -31.25 -5.25 5.02
CA LEU A 313 -32.29 -4.80 4.11
C LEU A 313 -31.91 -3.50 3.38
N LEU A 314 -31.36 -2.50 4.09
CA LEU A 314 -30.91 -1.25 3.49
C LEU A 314 -29.78 -1.47 2.48
N LEU A 315 -28.82 -2.34 2.82
CA LEU A 315 -27.74 -2.73 1.91
C LEU A 315 -28.28 -3.46 0.69
N LYS A 316 -29.21 -4.40 0.87
CA LYS A 316 -29.89 -5.09 -0.23
C LYS A 316 -30.59 -4.11 -1.15
N GLN A 317 -31.40 -3.20 -0.61
CA GLN A 317 -32.11 -2.19 -1.39
C GLN A 317 -31.15 -1.30 -2.20
N ARG A 318 -29.99 -0.96 -1.63
CA ARG A 318 -28.96 -0.19 -2.34
C ARG A 318 -28.32 -0.97 -3.48
N LEU A 319 -28.04 -2.26 -3.25
CA LEU A 319 -27.50 -3.17 -4.27
C LEU A 319 -28.51 -3.40 -5.40
N ASP A 320 -29.80 -3.56 -5.07
CA ASP A 320 -30.87 -3.69 -6.06
C ASP A 320 -30.97 -2.43 -6.92
N LEU A 321 -30.91 -1.23 -6.30
CA LEU A 321 -30.90 0.04 -7.04
C LEU A 321 -29.68 0.20 -7.95
N LEU A 322 -28.50 -0.23 -7.49
CA LEU A 322 -27.29 -0.26 -8.31
C LEU A 322 -27.50 -1.18 -9.51
N TYR A 323 -27.98 -2.41 -9.27
CA TYR A 323 -28.24 -3.40 -10.30
C TYR A 323 -29.19 -2.86 -11.37
N GLU A 324 -30.35 -2.32 -10.96
CA GLU A 324 -31.34 -1.71 -11.88
C GLU A 324 -30.74 -0.57 -12.71
N LYS A 325 -29.89 0.29 -12.12
CA LYS A 325 -29.28 1.43 -12.84
C LYS A 325 -28.11 1.03 -13.74
N THR A 326 -27.54 -0.16 -13.53
CA THR A 326 -26.44 -0.71 -14.34
C THR A 326 -26.88 -1.79 -15.32
N LYS A 327 -28.11 -2.30 -15.20
CA LYS A 327 -28.66 -3.33 -16.08
C LYS A 327 -28.83 -2.76 -17.50
N GLY A 328 -27.91 -3.11 -18.40
CA GLY A 328 -27.90 -2.67 -19.79
C GLY A 328 -26.96 -1.50 -20.13
N ARG A 329 -26.05 -1.12 -19.22
CA ARG A 329 -24.87 -0.30 -19.55
C ARG A 329 -23.67 -1.17 -19.90
#